data_AF-A0A3N7A2H9-F1
#
_entry.id   AF-A0A3N7A2H9-F1
#
_cell.length_a   1.000
_cell.length_b   1.000
_cell.length_c   1.000
_cell.angle_alpha   90.00
_cell.angle_beta   90.00
_cell.angle_gamma   90.00
#
_symmetry.space_group_name_H-M   'P 1'
#
loop_
_entity.id
_entity.type
_entity.pdbx_description
1 polymer ?
#
loop_
_entity_poly.entity_id
_entity_poly.type
_entity_poly.pdbx_seq_one_letter_code
_entity_poly.pdbx_strand_id
1 'polypeptide(L)'
;MTNPHTMSKSTFPAPSQLMAHYPATPSEHCNRADNECGIRMSITLHKNKISVSGSSRFRETHSHTDGIVHQPSAQALADWLSGTDRLGAPKEYKHPTGQWKKIDFITKNGIIYFAHPNRGGDGPGHIDVISNGVIGSGFYDNKLIYFWEYIDGKYIANHKR
;
A
#
# COMPACT_ATOMS: atom_id res chain seq x y z
N MET A 1 12.57 -36.85 6.97
CA MET A 1 12.55 -35.53 7.63
C MET A 1 12.78 -34.49 6.56
N THR A 2 11.71 -33.88 6.05
CA THR A 2 11.77 -32.94 4.92
C THR A 2 12.09 -31.54 5.44
N ASN A 3 13.14 -30.93 4.88
CA ASN A 3 13.58 -29.56 5.16
C ASN A 3 12.39 -28.58 5.08
N PRO A 4 12.20 -27.70 6.07
CA PRO A 4 11.26 -26.60 5.93
C PRO A 4 11.78 -25.69 4.83
N HIS A 5 10.95 -25.49 3.80
CA HIS A 5 11.19 -24.55 2.72
C HIS A 5 11.66 -23.21 3.29
N THR A 6 12.92 -22.86 3.04
CA THR A 6 13.35 -21.47 2.90
C THR A 6 12.45 -20.84 1.84
N MET A 7 11.35 -20.22 2.28
CA MET A 7 10.58 -19.34 1.41
C MET A 7 11.55 -18.25 0.98
N SER A 8 11.89 -18.25 -0.31
CA SER A 8 12.47 -17.08 -0.97
C SER A 8 11.67 -15.87 -0.50
N LYS A 9 12.34 -14.81 0.01
CA LYS A 9 11.67 -13.52 0.22
C LYS A 9 10.86 -13.26 -1.04
N SER A 10 9.54 -13.17 -0.92
CA SER A 10 8.70 -12.88 -2.09
C SER A 10 9.13 -11.50 -2.58
N THR A 11 9.78 -11.43 -3.73
CA THR A 11 10.10 -10.15 -4.35
C THR A 11 8.78 -9.46 -4.63
N PHE A 12 8.56 -8.30 -4.01
CA PHE A 12 7.37 -7.51 -4.31
C PHE A 12 7.36 -7.16 -5.81
N PRO A 13 6.20 -7.27 -6.47
CA PRO A 13 6.07 -7.00 -7.90
C PRO A 13 6.33 -5.53 -8.22
N ALA A 14 6.67 -5.24 -9.48
CA ALA A 14 6.83 -3.87 -9.94
C ALA A 14 5.49 -3.09 -9.84
N PRO A 15 5.51 -1.76 -9.65
CA PRO A 15 4.29 -0.96 -9.61
C PRO A 15 3.40 -1.07 -10.85
N SER A 16 3.97 -1.33 -12.02
CA SER A 16 3.18 -1.59 -13.24
C SER A 16 2.37 -2.89 -13.15
N GLN A 17 2.91 -3.93 -12.52
CA GLN A 17 2.20 -5.20 -12.28
C GLN A 17 1.13 -5.05 -11.20
N LEU A 18 1.41 -4.25 -10.16
CA LEU A 18 0.41 -3.88 -9.17
C LEU A 18 -0.73 -3.09 -9.82
N MET A 19 -0.40 -2.08 -10.63
CA MET A 19 -1.38 -1.23 -11.32
C MET A 19 -2.28 -2.06 -12.25
N ALA A 20 -1.74 -3.04 -12.97
CA ALA A 20 -2.52 -3.93 -13.84
C ALA A 20 -3.59 -4.75 -13.09
N HIS A 21 -3.41 -4.97 -11.78
CA HIS A 21 -4.34 -5.70 -10.93
C HIS A 21 -5.18 -4.79 -10.02
N TYR A 22 -4.92 -3.49 -10.02
CA TYR A 22 -5.57 -2.52 -9.16
C TYR A 22 -7.01 -2.26 -9.62
N PRO A 23 -8.03 -2.57 -8.79
CA PRO A 23 -9.42 -2.34 -9.18
C PRO A 23 -9.72 -0.85 -9.39
N ALA A 24 -10.31 -0.49 -10.53
CA ALA A 24 -10.67 0.89 -10.84
C ALA A 24 -11.92 1.38 -10.09
N THR A 25 -12.82 0.46 -9.73
CA THR A 25 -14.05 0.73 -9.00
C THR A 25 -13.95 0.21 -7.56
N PRO A 26 -14.80 0.72 -6.65
CA PRO A 26 -15.04 0.07 -5.37
C PRO A 26 -15.26 -1.43 -5.59
N SER A 27 -14.66 -2.27 -4.75
CA SER A 27 -14.90 -3.69 -4.80
C SER A 27 -16.33 -3.94 -4.33
N GLU A 28 -17.16 -4.58 -5.16
CA GLU A 28 -18.43 -5.18 -4.70
C GLU A 28 -18.22 -6.21 -3.56
N HIS A 29 -16.95 -6.51 -3.28
CA HIS A 29 -16.45 -7.54 -2.40
C HIS A 29 -16.13 -7.07 -0.98
N CYS A 30 -16.50 -5.85 -0.53
CA CYS A 30 -16.36 -5.49 0.89
C CYS A 30 -17.08 -4.19 1.28
N ASN A 31 -18.31 -4.26 1.81
CA ASN A 31 -19.05 -3.08 2.31
C ASN A 31 -18.60 -2.60 3.71
N ARG A 32 -17.36 -2.90 4.12
CA ARG A 32 -16.88 -2.74 5.51
C ARG A 32 -16.07 -1.48 5.76
N ALA A 33 -15.88 -0.64 4.75
CA ALA A 33 -15.18 0.63 4.87
C ALA A 33 -15.73 1.65 3.86
N ASP A 34 -15.95 2.88 4.32
CA ASP A 34 -16.34 4.00 3.43
C ASP A 34 -15.22 4.34 2.42
N ASN A 35 -13.96 4.08 2.80
CA ASN A 35 -12.80 4.19 1.91
C ASN A 35 -12.16 2.81 1.71
N GLU A 36 -12.33 2.27 0.51
CA GLU A 36 -11.87 0.92 0.17
C GLU A 36 -10.42 0.84 -0.34
N CYS A 37 -9.62 1.90 -0.22
CA CYS A 37 -8.24 1.89 -0.70
C CYS A 37 -7.40 0.73 -0.12
N GLY A 38 -7.55 0.43 1.17
CA GLY A 38 -6.91 -0.73 1.81
C GLY A 38 -7.38 -2.07 1.24
N ILE A 39 -8.68 -2.20 0.93
CA ILE A 39 -9.26 -3.40 0.32
C ILE A 39 -8.75 -3.57 -1.10
N ARG A 40 -8.79 -2.53 -1.94
CA ARG A 40 -8.26 -2.56 -3.31
C ARG A 40 -6.79 -2.95 -3.34
N MET A 41 -5.99 -2.39 -2.43
CA MET A 41 -4.59 -2.74 -2.31
C MET A 41 -4.40 -4.20 -1.82
N SER A 42 -5.24 -4.68 -0.90
CA SER A 42 -5.22 -6.08 -0.45
C SER A 42 -5.51 -7.06 -1.60
N ILE A 43 -6.53 -6.79 -2.41
CA ILE A 43 -6.86 -7.56 -3.63
C ILE A 43 -5.68 -7.55 -4.61
N THR A 44 -5.09 -6.37 -4.81
CA THR A 44 -3.95 -6.18 -5.71
C THR A 44 -2.74 -7.02 -5.27
N LEU A 45 -2.41 -6.99 -3.98
CA LEU A 45 -1.34 -7.80 -3.39
C LEU A 45 -1.65 -9.30 -3.50
N HIS A 46 -2.89 -9.71 -3.22
CA HIS A 46 -3.30 -11.10 -3.34
C HIS A 46 -3.18 -11.65 -4.76
N LYS A 47 -3.61 -10.87 -5.78
CA LYS A 47 -3.44 -11.24 -7.20
C LYS A 47 -1.97 -11.42 -7.58
N ASN A 48 -1.07 -10.74 -6.87
CA ASN A 48 0.38 -10.88 -7.00
C ASN A 48 1.01 -11.85 -5.97
N LYS A 49 0.21 -12.75 -5.39
CA LYS A 49 0.63 -13.82 -4.47
C LYS A 49 1.23 -13.33 -3.14
N ILE A 50 0.85 -12.12 -2.71
CA ILE A 50 1.24 -11.53 -1.43
C ILE A 50 0.01 -11.52 -0.51
N SER A 51 0.07 -12.28 0.58
CA SER A 51 -0.97 -12.31 1.61
C SER A 51 -0.80 -11.17 2.62
N VAL A 52 -1.91 -10.54 3.02
CA VAL A 52 -1.95 -9.48 4.05
C VAL A 52 -2.40 -9.98 5.42
N SER A 53 -2.44 -11.30 5.65
CA SER A 53 -2.93 -11.93 6.89
C SER A 53 -2.22 -11.52 8.18
N GLY A 54 -1.02 -10.93 8.09
CA GLY A 54 -0.27 -10.40 9.24
C GLY A 54 -0.48 -8.91 9.52
N SER A 55 -1.39 -8.23 8.79
CA SER A 55 -1.55 -6.77 8.85
C SER A 55 -2.49 -6.27 9.95
N SER A 56 -2.93 -7.14 10.87
CA SER A 56 -4.04 -6.86 11.80
C SER A 56 -3.75 -5.90 12.96
N ARG A 57 -2.56 -5.27 12.98
CA ARG A 57 -2.05 -4.51 14.13
C ARG A 57 -2.96 -3.36 14.59
N PHE A 58 -3.50 -2.60 13.66
CA PHE A 58 -4.37 -1.44 13.96
C PHE A 58 -5.84 -1.69 13.66
N ARG A 59 -6.13 -2.73 12.88
CA ARG A 59 -7.47 -3.16 12.52
C ARG A 59 -7.44 -4.60 12.07
N GLU A 60 -8.41 -5.38 12.51
CA GLU A 60 -8.52 -6.78 12.10
C GLU A 60 -8.66 -6.90 10.58
N THR A 61 -8.03 -7.95 10.05
CA THR A 61 -8.26 -8.36 8.67
C THR A 61 -9.52 -9.21 8.59
N HIS A 62 -10.19 -9.19 7.44
CA HIS A 62 -11.39 -9.99 7.22
C HIS A 62 -11.25 -10.82 5.96
N SER A 63 -11.68 -12.07 6.00
CA SER A 63 -11.87 -12.85 4.79
C SER A 63 -13.23 -12.51 4.19
N HIS A 64 -13.28 -12.26 2.89
CA HIS A 64 -14.54 -12.10 2.17
C HIS A 64 -14.96 -13.41 1.47
N THR A 65 -16.15 -13.43 0.86
CA THR A 65 -16.69 -14.61 0.15
C THR A 65 -15.84 -15.06 -1.03
N ASP A 66 -14.92 -14.20 -1.50
CA ASP A 66 -13.91 -14.52 -2.52
C ASP A 66 -12.72 -15.33 -1.98
N GLY A 67 -12.68 -15.59 -0.66
CA GLY A 67 -11.58 -16.29 0.02
C GLY A 67 -10.32 -15.43 0.20
N ILE A 68 -10.39 -14.13 -0.09
CA ILE A 68 -9.28 -13.19 0.02
C ILE A 68 -9.33 -12.51 1.38
N VAL A 69 -8.16 -12.40 2.02
CA VAL A 69 -8.00 -11.61 3.25
C VAL A 69 -7.84 -10.14 2.88
N HIS A 70 -8.70 -9.29 3.41
CA HIS A 70 -8.70 -7.84 3.21
C HIS A 70 -8.24 -7.12 4.47
N GLN A 71 -7.39 -6.10 4.28
CA GLN A 71 -7.08 -5.10 5.29
C GLN A 71 -7.81 -3.79 4.96
N PRO A 72 -8.94 -3.49 5.63
CA PRO A 72 -9.69 -2.25 5.39
C PRO A 72 -8.94 -0.97 5.78
N SER A 73 -7.98 -1.04 6.70
CA SER A 73 -7.23 0.14 7.14
C SER A 73 -5.99 0.38 6.27
N ALA A 74 -5.97 1.53 5.59
CA ALA A 74 -4.79 1.99 4.84
C ALA A 74 -3.54 2.12 5.73
N GLN A 75 -3.71 2.63 6.96
CA GLN A 75 -2.63 2.75 7.93
C GLN A 75 -2.09 1.38 8.34
N ALA A 76 -2.97 0.44 8.71
CA ALA A 76 -2.54 -0.89 9.13
C ALA A 76 -1.77 -1.61 8.00
N LEU A 77 -2.21 -1.43 6.76
CA LEU A 77 -1.53 -1.99 5.60
C LEU A 77 -0.17 -1.31 5.35
N ALA A 78 -0.08 0.02 5.45
CA ALA A 78 1.16 0.77 5.33
C ALA A 78 2.19 0.38 6.41
N ASP A 79 1.75 0.22 7.65
CA ASP A 79 2.60 -0.23 8.75
C ASP A 79 3.04 -1.69 8.57
N TRP A 80 2.17 -2.55 8.04
CA TRP A 80 2.55 -3.90 7.67
C TRP A 80 3.63 -3.88 6.58
N LEU A 81 3.42 -3.17 5.47
CA LEU A 81 4.39 -3.06 4.37
C LEU A 81 5.77 -2.57 4.84
N SER A 82 5.83 -1.73 5.88
CA SER A 82 7.06 -1.21 6.49
C SER A 82 7.98 -2.27 7.14
N GLY A 83 7.55 -3.54 7.21
CA GLY A 83 8.35 -4.63 7.77
C GLY A 83 9.68 -4.85 7.03
N THR A 84 10.72 -5.21 7.77
CA THR A 84 12.08 -5.45 7.25
C THR A 84 12.19 -6.69 6.35
N ASP A 85 11.24 -7.60 6.48
CA ASP A 85 11.03 -8.78 5.64
C ASP A 85 10.18 -8.48 4.38
N ARG A 86 9.66 -7.26 4.26
CA ARG A 86 8.76 -6.81 3.18
C ARG A 86 9.39 -5.65 2.39
N LEU A 87 8.84 -4.43 2.48
CA LEU A 87 9.37 -3.27 1.74
C LEU A 87 10.40 -2.45 2.53
N GLY A 88 10.53 -2.70 3.84
CA GLY A 88 11.32 -1.85 4.73
C GLY A 88 10.70 -0.46 4.93
N ALA A 89 11.43 0.42 5.60
CA ALA A 89 10.88 1.72 5.96
C ALA A 89 10.64 2.61 4.70
N PRO A 90 9.47 3.27 4.60
CA PRO A 90 9.21 4.22 3.53
C PRO A 90 10.05 5.47 3.69
N LYS A 91 10.20 6.24 2.60
CA LYS A 91 10.68 7.61 2.68
C LYS A 91 9.54 8.50 3.17
N GLU A 92 9.81 9.33 4.16
CA GLU A 92 8.87 10.33 4.65
C GLU A 92 9.02 11.63 3.88
N TYR A 93 7.90 12.11 3.36
CA TYR A 93 7.74 13.39 2.68
C TYR A 93 6.83 14.27 3.52
N LYS A 94 7.42 15.23 4.24
CA LYS A 94 6.70 16.14 5.14
C LYS A 94 6.79 17.58 4.63
N HIS A 95 5.64 18.22 4.43
CA HIS A 95 5.56 19.61 4.01
C HIS A 95 4.96 20.46 5.15
N PRO A 96 5.77 21.23 5.91
CA PRO A 96 5.31 21.89 7.14
C PRO A 96 4.28 23.01 6.90
N THR A 97 4.42 23.74 5.80
CA THR A 97 3.62 24.95 5.51
C THR A 97 2.75 24.84 4.25
N GLY A 98 2.70 23.67 3.63
CA GLY A 98 2.10 23.46 2.31
C GLY A 98 1.67 22.02 2.11
N GLN A 99 1.46 21.63 0.86
CA GLN A 99 1.07 20.26 0.49
C GLN A 99 1.93 19.81 -0.69
N TRP A 100 2.28 18.54 -0.68
CA TRP A 100 2.81 17.85 -1.84
C TRP A 100 1.74 17.73 -2.92
N LYS A 101 2.15 17.92 -4.17
CA LYS A 101 1.27 17.96 -5.33
C LYS A 101 1.59 16.81 -6.28
N LYS A 102 0.66 16.52 -7.19
CA LYS A 102 0.84 15.50 -8.23
C LYS A 102 2.14 15.67 -9.02
N ILE A 103 2.53 16.92 -9.32
CA ILE A 103 3.73 17.23 -10.10
C ILE A 103 5.02 16.70 -9.44
N ASP A 104 5.06 16.62 -8.11
CA ASP A 104 6.22 16.15 -7.35
C ASP A 104 6.45 14.64 -7.50
N PHE A 105 5.43 13.92 -7.98
CA PHE A 105 5.43 12.46 -8.12
C PHE A 105 5.26 11.99 -9.57
N ILE A 106 5.26 12.89 -10.56
CA ILE A 106 4.88 12.56 -11.96
C ILE A 106 5.87 11.60 -12.67
N THR A 107 7.09 11.46 -12.16
CA THR A 107 8.09 10.52 -12.69
C THR A 107 8.29 9.30 -11.79
N LYS A 108 7.49 9.17 -10.73
CA LYS A 108 7.72 8.21 -9.66
C LYS A 108 6.94 6.91 -9.90
N ASN A 109 7.51 5.85 -9.34
CA ASN A 109 6.97 4.50 -9.32
C ASN A 109 7.03 3.99 -7.89
N GLY A 110 5.99 3.32 -7.40
CA GLY A 110 6.00 2.77 -6.05
C GLY A 110 4.63 2.51 -5.44
N ILE A 111 4.63 2.37 -4.12
CA ILE A 111 3.42 2.37 -3.29
C ILE A 111 3.46 3.65 -2.46
N ILE A 112 2.34 4.36 -2.42
CA ILE A 112 2.20 5.66 -1.77
C ILE A 112 1.12 5.59 -0.70
N TYR A 113 1.43 6.08 0.49
CA TYR A 113 0.48 6.24 1.58
C TYR A 113 0.41 7.71 1.98
N PHE A 114 -0.76 8.29 1.77
CA PHE A 114 -1.10 9.67 2.12
C PHE A 114 -1.69 9.66 3.53
N ALA A 115 -0.90 10.10 4.52
CA ALA A 115 -1.35 10.11 5.90
C ALA A 115 -2.31 11.27 6.15
N HIS A 116 -3.43 11.00 6.83
CA HIS A 116 -4.35 12.06 7.24
C HIS A 116 -4.12 12.45 8.70
N PRO A 117 -4.06 13.76 9.01
CA PRO A 117 -3.96 14.20 10.41
C PRO A 117 -5.23 13.89 11.21
N ASN A 118 -6.38 13.79 10.54
CA ASN A 118 -7.67 13.42 11.14
C ASN A 118 -8.23 12.16 10.47
N ARG A 119 -8.87 11.29 11.27
CA ARG A 119 -9.48 10.03 10.84
C ARG A 119 -10.56 10.30 9.79
N GLY A 120 -10.30 9.89 8.55
CA GLY A 120 -11.33 9.75 7.52
C GLY A 120 -11.38 8.29 7.08
N GLY A 121 -12.46 7.59 7.48
CA GLY A 121 -12.77 6.19 7.20
C GLY A 121 -11.78 5.17 7.78
N ASP A 122 -12.16 4.40 8.81
CA ASP A 122 -11.60 3.07 9.16
C ASP A 122 -10.07 2.87 9.32
N GLY A 123 -9.31 3.98 9.28
CA GLY A 123 -7.89 4.18 9.55
C GLY A 123 -7.46 5.50 8.86
N PRO A 124 -6.70 6.42 9.50
CA PRO A 124 -6.39 7.71 8.87
C PRO A 124 -5.56 7.51 7.59
N GLY A 125 -6.05 7.97 6.43
CA GLY A 125 -5.24 8.12 5.21
C GLY A 125 -5.73 7.31 4.00
N HIS A 126 -4.92 7.32 2.93
CA HIS A 126 -5.18 6.61 1.68
C HIS A 126 -3.92 5.91 1.22
N ILE A 127 -4.02 4.66 0.79
CA ILE A 127 -2.90 3.91 0.21
C ILE A 127 -3.20 3.59 -1.26
N ASP A 128 -2.20 3.75 -2.12
CA ASP A 128 -2.35 3.53 -3.54
C ASP A 128 -1.05 3.07 -4.20
N VAL A 129 -1.15 2.67 -5.46
CA VAL A 129 -0.04 2.36 -6.35
C VAL A 129 0.22 3.57 -7.25
N ILE A 130 1.49 3.91 -7.45
CA ILE A 130 1.91 4.87 -8.47
C ILE A 130 2.79 4.18 -9.51
N SER A 131 2.44 4.31 -10.78
CA SER A 131 3.19 3.76 -11.91
C SER A 131 3.31 4.81 -13.00
N ASN A 132 4.53 5.19 -13.37
CA ASN A 132 4.84 6.26 -14.32
C ASN A 132 4.07 7.55 -14.02
N GLY A 133 4.02 7.95 -12.74
CA GLY A 133 3.30 9.14 -12.28
C GLY A 133 1.77 9.03 -12.25
N VAL A 134 1.20 7.91 -12.69
CA VAL A 134 -0.24 7.64 -12.62
C VAL A 134 -0.54 6.95 -11.30
N ILE A 135 -1.49 7.48 -10.53
CA ILE A 135 -1.99 6.87 -9.29
C ILE A 135 -3.29 6.12 -9.58
N GLY A 136 -3.43 4.91 -9.04
CA GLY A 136 -4.53 3.99 -9.33
C GLY A 136 -5.92 4.60 -9.12
N SER A 137 -6.14 5.29 -8.00
CA SER A 137 -7.41 5.99 -7.71
C SER A 137 -7.32 7.52 -7.70
N GLY A 138 -6.23 8.08 -8.23
CA GLY A 138 -6.02 9.53 -8.33
C GLY A 138 -5.13 10.12 -7.22
N PHE A 139 -4.45 11.23 -7.55
CA PHE A 139 -3.63 11.97 -6.59
C PHE A 139 -4.47 13.03 -5.89
N TYR A 140 -4.26 13.22 -4.59
CA TYR A 140 -4.77 14.37 -3.86
C TYR A 140 -3.68 15.00 -2.99
N ASP A 141 -3.75 16.32 -2.85
CA ASP A 141 -2.73 17.10 -2.16
C ASP A 141 -2.66 16.74 -0.68
N ASN A 142 -1.45 16.48 -0.17
CA ASN A 142 -1.26 16.00 1.20
C ASN A 142 0.01 16.57 1.85
N LYS A 143 -0.03 16.77 3.17
CA LYS A 143 1.11 17.32 3.96
C LYS A 143 2.12 16.25 4.38
N LEU A 144 1.71 14.99 4.47
CA LEU A 144 2.49 13.88 4.96
C LEU A 144 2.29 12.64 4.09
N ILE A 145 3.34 12.27 3.37
CA ILE A 145 3.34 11.10 2.49
C ILE A 145 4.44 10.15 2.95
N TYR A 146 4.10 8.87 3.02
CA TYR A 146 5.05 7.77 3.15
C TYR A 146 5.13 7.04 1.83
N PHE A 147 6.33 6.93 1.27
CA PHE A 147 6.53 6.44 -0.08
C PHE A 147 7.58 5.34 -0.16
N TRP A 148 7.19 4.19 -0.69
CA TRP A 148 8.09 3.11 -1.08
C TRP A 148 8.39 3.25 -2.57
N GLU A 149 9.47 3.97 -2.86
CA GLU A 149 9.91 4.22 -4.23
C GLU A 149 10.50 2.96 -4.86
N TYR A 150 10.12 2.68 -6.10
CA TYR A 150 10.63 1.59 -6.91
C TYR A 150 11.58 2.14 -7.97
N ILE A 151 12.86 1.76 -7.88
CA ILE A 151 13.94 2.22 -8.76
C ILE A 151 14.76 0.99 -9.17
N ASP A 152 15.12 0.90 -10.45
CA ASP A 152 16.03 -0.14 -10.99
C ASP A 152 15.65 -1.57 -10.58
N GLY A 153 14.35 -1.89 -10.63
CA GLY A 153 13.87 -3.25 -10.39
C GLY A 153 13.64 -3.61 -8.92
N LYS A 154 13.71 -2.65 -7.98
CA LYS A 154 13.52 -2.91 -6.55
C LYS A 154 12.90 -1.75 -5.79
N TYR A 155 12.23 -2.07 -4.69
CA TYR A 155 11.81 -1.07 -3.70
C TYR A 155 13.00 -0.61 -2.85
N ILE A 156 13.10 0.70 -2.64
CA ILE A 156 14.14 1.31 -1.83
C ILE A 156 13.67 1.39 -0.37
N ALA A 157 14.25 0.55 0.47
CA ALA A 157 14.08 0.65 1.91
C ALA A 157 14.93 1.83 2.43
N ASN A 158 14.30 2.72 3.20
CA ASN A 158 15.00 3.80 3.88
C ASN A 158 15.40 3.32 5.27
N HIS A 159 16.58 3.73 5.73
CA HIS A 159 16.97 3.52 7.12
C HIS A 159 16.21 4.54 7.97
N LYS A 160 15.51 4.07 9.01
CA LYS A 160 15.09 4.98 10.09
C LYS A 160 16.35 5.58 10.68
N ARG A 161 16.48 6.91 10.62
CA ARG A 161 17.47 7.64 11.41
C ARG A 161 17.14 7.49 12.90
#